data_AF-A0A5W5K1S2-F1
#
_entry.id   AF-A0A5W5K1S2-F1
#
_cell.length_a   1.000
_cell.length_b   1.000
_cell.length_c   1.000
_cell.angle_alpha   90.00
_cell.angle_beta   90.00
_cell.angle_gamma   90.00
#
_symmetry.space_group_name_H-M   'P 1'
#
loop_
_entity.id
_entity.type
_entity.pdbx_description
1 polymer ?
#
loop_
_entity_poly.entity_id
_entity_poly.type
_entity_poly.pdbx_seq_one_letter_code
_entity_poly.pdbx_strand_id
1 'polypeptide(L)'
;MSKAGASLATCYGPVSTHVMTKAENIRLLILDVDGVLSDGLIYMGNNGEELKAFNVRDGYGIRCALTSNIEVAIITGRKAKLVEDRCATLGIVHLYQGQSNKLIAFSDLLEKLAIAPENVAYVGDDLIDWPVMEKVGLSVAVADAHPLLIPRADYVTHIAGGRGAVREVCDLLLLAQGKLDEAKGQSI
;
A
#
# COMPACT_ATOMS: atom_id res chain seq x y z
N MET A 1 -3.70 -10.50 -35.64
CA MET A 1 -4.75 -10.75 -34.64
C MET A 1 -4.10 -10.64 -33.27
N SER A 2 -4.25 -9.49 -32.60
CA SER A 2 -3.59 -9.23 -31.32
C SER A 2 -4.11 -10.20 -30.27
N LYS A 3 -3.19 -10.85 -29.54
CA LYS A 3 -3.55 -11.53 -28.29
C LYS A 3 -4.12 -10.43 -27.39
N ALA A 4 -5.44 -10.40 -27.21
CA ALA A 4 -6.04 -9.70 -26.09
C ALA A 4 -5.30 -10.21 -24.84
N GLY A 5 -4.62 -9.30 -24.13
CA GLY A 5 -3.75 -9.67 -23.01
C GLY A 5 -4.52 -10.53 -22.02
N ALA A 6 -3.96 -11.69 -21.68
CA ALA A 6 -4.59 -12.57 -20.70
C ALA A 6 -4.79 -11.80 -19.39
N SER A 7 -6.00 -11.88 -18.85
CA SER A 7 -6.40 -11.28 -17.57
C SER A 7 -6.93 -12.35 -16.63
N LEU A 8 -6.73 -12.15 -15.34
CA LEU A 8 -7.25 -13.00 -14.27
C LEU A 8 -8.37 -12.24 -13.54
N ALA A 9 -9.40 -12.96 -13.12
CA ALA A 9 -10.49 -12.37 -12.36
C ALA A 9 -10.08 -12.17 -10.89
N THR A 10 -10.37 -10.99 -10.36
CA THR A 10 -10.39 -10.71 -8.92
C THR A 10 -11.80 -10.31 -8.51
N CYS A 11 -12.09 -10.22 -7.21
CA CYS A 11 -13.38 -9.70 -6.75
C CYS A 11 -13.58 -8.20 -7.02
N TYR A 12 -12.54 -7.47 -7.45
CA TYR A 12 -12.57 -6.06 -7.82
C TYR A 12 -12.72 -5.84 -9.34
N GLY A 13 -12.39 -6.86 -10.14
CA GLY A 13 -12.37 -6.77 -11.59
C GLY A 13 -11.25 -7.60 -12.22
N PRO A 14 -11.18 -7.65 -13.56
CA PRO A 14 -10.09 -8.31 -14.26
C PRO A 14 -8.77 -7.54 -14.09
N VAL A 15 -7.70 -8.27 -13.76
CA VAL A 15 -6.34 -7.74 -13.61
C VAL A 15 -5.43 -8.40 -14.65
N SER A 16 -4.46 -7.67 -15.19
CA SER A 16 -3.55 -8.23 -16.20
C SER A 16 -2.66 -9.34 -15.62
N THR A 17 -2.32 -10.34 -16.44
CA THR A 17 -1.32 -11.36 -16.06
C THR A 17 0.01 -10.76 -15.62
N HIS A 18 0.43 -9.65 -16.22
CA HIS A 18 1.67 -8.95 -15.84
C HIS A 18 1.63 -8.45 -14.39
N VAL A 19 0.54 -7.82 -13.98
CA VAL A 19 0.34 -7.36 -12.60
C VAL A 19 0.30 -8.55 -11.64
N MET A 20 -0.40 -9.63 -12.01
CA MET A 20 -0.45 -10.84 -11.17
C MET A 20 0.94 -11.47 -10.96
N THR A 21 1.78 -11.54 -11.99
CA THR A 21 3.16 -12.04 -11.88
C THR A 21 4.03 -11.14 -10.99
N LYS A 22 3.87 -9.81 -11.05
CA LYS A 22 4.55 -8.89 -10.13
C LYS A 22 4.09 -9.13 -8.69
N ALA A 23 2.78 -9.23 -8.46
CA ALA A 23 2.16 -9.45 -7.15
C ALA A 23 2.60 -10.77 -6.47
N GLU A 24 2.82 -11.83 -7.25
CA GLU A 24 3.27 -13.14 -6.75
C GLU A 24 4.63 -13.08 -6.02
N ASN A 25 5.52 -12.17 -6.42
CA ASN A 25 6.87 -12.05 -5.87
C ASN A 25 6.96 -11.14 -4.62
N ILE A 26 5.87 -10.45 -4.27
CA ILE A 26 5.91 -9.42 -3.23
C ILE A 26 6.10 -10.00 -1.84
N ARG A 27 7.11 -9.50 -1.13
CA ARG A 27 7.43 -9.82 0.26
C ARG A 27 7.31 -8.62 1.20
N LEU A 28 7.29 -7.40 0.66
CA LEU A 28 7.11 -6.16 1.42
C LEU A 28 6.08 -5.28 0.72
N LEU A 29 5.07 -4.83 1.46
CA LEU A 29 4.10 -3.81 1.06
C LEU A 29 4.41 -2.49 1.78
N ILE A 30 4.80 -1.48 1.03
CA ILE A 30 5.03 -0.12 1.53
C ILE A 30 3.81 0.73 1.21
N LEU A 31 3.34 1.50 2.20
CA LEU A 31 2.16 2.35 2.08
C LEU A 31 2.52 3.80 2.41
N ASP A 32 2.08 4.74 1.57
CA ASP A 32 1.85 6.10 2.08
C ASP A 32 0.65 6.11 3.05
N VAL A 33 0.48 7.21 3.79
CA VAL A 33 -0.62 7.40 4.72
C VAL A 33 -1.73 8.27 4.13
N ASP A 34 -1.40 9.48 3.68
CA ASP A 34 -2.38 10.54 3.46
C ASP A 34 -2.84 10.53 2.01
N GLY A 35 -4.06 10.06 1.77
CA GLY A 35 -4.57 9.79 0.42
C GLY A 35 -4.49 8.32 0.05
N VAL A 36 -3.82 7.49 0.85
CA VAL A 36 -3.78 6.02 0.68
C VAL A 36 -4.52 5.30 1.80
N LEU A 37 -4.04 5.40 3.04
CA LEU A 37 -4.68 4.83 4.23
C LEU A 37 -5.82 5.71 4.78
N SER A 38 -5.82 6.99 4.39
CA SER A 38 -6.88 7.97 4.63
C SER A 38 -7.41 8.50 3.29
N ASP A 39 -8.47 9.31 3.35
CA ASP A 39 -9.03 10.05 2.22
C ASP A 39 -8.28 11.38 1.95
N GLY A 40 -7.05 11.52 2.47
CA GLY A 40 -6.22 12.71 2.32
C GLY A 40 -6.56 13.86 3.27
N LEU A 41 -7.61 13.73 4.09
CA LEU A 41 -8.03 14.79 5.01
C LEU A 41 -7.18 14.82 6.29
N ILE A 42 -6.85 16.05 6.71
CA ILE A 42 -6.24 16.35 8.00
C ILE A 42 -7.24 17.21 8.78
N TYR A 43 -7.71 16.70 9.91
CA TYR A 43 -8.62 17.43 10.78
C TYR A 43 -7.82 18.15 11.86
N MET A 44 -7.98 19.47 11.97
CA MET A 44 -7.25 20.30 12.93
C MET A 44 -8.23 21.03 13.86
N GLY A 45 -7.99 20.94 15.16
CA GLY A 45 -8.76 21.65 16.19
C GLY A 45 -8.11 22.96 16.63
N ASN A 46 -8.92 23.85 17.23
CA ASN A 46 -8.45 25.17 17.70
C ASN A 46 -7.46 25.07 18.87
N ASN A 47 -7.37 23.92 19.54
CA ASN A 47 -6.50 23.71 20.69
C ASN A 47 -5.29 22.81 20.36
N GLY A 48 -5.02 22.60 19.07
CA GLY A 48 -3.87 21.83 18.58
C GLY A 48 -4.16 20.33 18.40
N GLU A 49 -5.43 19.93 18.42
CA GLU A 49 -5.83 18.57 18.07
C GLU A 49 -5.55 18.27 16.59
N GLU A 50 -5.06 17.07 16.30
CA GLU A 50 -4.96 16.53 14.94
C GLU A 50 -5.65 15.17 14.90
N LEU A 51 -6.57 14.97 13.97
CA LEU A 51 -7.24 13.68 13.74
C LEU A 51 -7.02 13.22 12.30
N LYS A 52 -6.99 11.90 12.12
CA LYS A 52 -6.97 11.21 10.83
C LYS A 52 -7.90 10.01 10.90
N ALA A 53 -8.63 9.76 9.82
CA ALA A 53 -9.48 8.58 9.71
C ALA A 53 -8.74 7.45 8.99
N PHE A 54 -8.92 6.23 9.47
CA PHE A 54 -8.42 4.99 8.86
C PHE A 54 -9.58 4.03 8.60
N ASN A 55 -9.43 3.15 7.61
CA ASN A 55 -10.46 2.16 7.29
C ASN A 55 -10.19 0.83 8.00
N VAL A 56 -11.20 0.28 8.68
CA VAL A 56 -11.10 -1.04 9.34
C VAL A 56 -10.95 -2.19 8.32
N ARG A 57 -11.41 -2.01 7.09
CA ARG A 57 -11.20 -3.00 6.01
C ARG A 57 -9.73 -3.07 5.60
N ASP A 58 -9.05 -1.94 5.55
CA ASP A 58 -7.60 -1.88 5.29
C ASP A 58 -6.84 -2.53 6.45
N GLY A 59 -7.28 -2.30 7.69
CA GLY A 59 -6.73 -3.00 8.86
C GLY A 59 -6.82 -4.52 8.73
N TYR A 60 -7.96 -5.06 8.30
CA TYR A 60 -8.09 -6.50 8.03
C TYR A 60 -7.09 -6.98 6.98
N GLY A 61 -6.97 -6.28 5.85
CA GLY A 61 -6.04 -6.62 4.77
C GLY A 61 -4.58 -6.65 5.25
N ILE A 62 -4.18 -5.62 6.01
CA ILE A 62 -2.82 -5.52 6.58
C ILE A 62 -2.54 -6.70 7.53
N ARG A 63 -3.49 -7.05 8.41
CA ARG A 63 -3.32 -8.21 9.30
C ARG A 63 -3.22 -9.52 8.52
N CYS A 64 -4.01 -9.70 7.46
CA CYS A 64 -3.88 -10.84 6.55
C CYS A 64 -2.50 -10.89 5.90
N ALA A 65 -1.98 -9.78 5.38
CA ALA A 65 -0.66 -9.70 4.76
C ALA A 65 0.46 -10.09 5.75
N LEU A 66 0.48 -9.46 6.93
CA LEU A 66 1.48 -9.70 7.98
C LEU A 66 1.49 -11.17 8.43
N THR A 67 0.32 -11.76 8.67
CA THR A 67 0.20 -13.18 9.05
C THR A 67 0.49 -14.15 7.91
N SER A 68 0.63 -13.65 6.67
CA SER A 68 0.90 -14.43 5.46
C SER A 68 2.33 -14.27 4.95
N ASN A 69 3.25 -13.83 5.80
CA ASN A 69 4.66 -13.57 5.50
C ASN A 69 4.86 -12.51 4.40
N ILE A 70 4.05 -11.46 4.43
CA ILE A 70 4.25 -10.23 3.66
C ILE A 70 4.42 -9.10 4.69
N GLU A 71 5.64 -8.57 4.79
CA GLU A 71 5.92 -7.45 5.68
C GLU A 71 5.17 -6.20 5.21
N VAL A 72 4.84 -5.33 6.16
CA VAL A 72 4.16 -4.05 5.88
C VAL A 72 4.97 -2.92 6.48
N ALA A 73 5.21 -1.88 5.70
CA ALA A 73 5.88 -0.66 6.13
C ALA A 73 5.10 0.59 5.73
N ILE A 74 5.30 1.67 6.48
CA ILE A 74 4.71 2.98 6.20
C ILE A 74 5.82 4.03 6.03
N ILE A 75 5.72 4.83 4.96
CA ILE A 75 6.58 6.00 4.73
C ILE A 75 5.71 7.22 4.45
N THR A 76 5.72 8.20 5.35
CA THR A 76 4.92 9.42 5.22
C THR A 76 5.74 10.69 5.46
N GLY A 77 5.38 11.75 4.74
CA GLY A 77 5.99 13.07 4.88
C GLY A 77 5.54 13.80 6.15
N ARG A 78 4.37 13.48 6.71
CA ARG A 78 3.89 14.04 7.99
C ARG A 78 4.47 13.27 9.17
N LYS A 79 4.32 13.83 10.37
CA LYS A 79 4.66 13.16 11.62
C LYS A 79 3.58 13.41 12.65
N ALA A 80 2.94 12.34 13.11
CA ALA A 80 1.90 12.41 14.12
C ALA A 80 1.91 11.15 15.00
N LYS A 81 1.68 11.33 16.31
CA LYS A 81 1.58 10.23 17.28
C LYS A 81 0.45 9.25 16.94
N LEU A 82 -0.65 9.74 16.35
CA LEU A 82 -1.78 8.90 15.93
C LEU A 82 -1.40 7.84 14.89
N VAL A 83 -0.37 8.08 14.07
CA VAL A 83 0.11 7.11 13.08
C VAL A 83 0.90 6.00 13.76
N GLU A 84 1.68 6.33 14.79
CA GLU A 84 2.35 5.34 15.64
C GLU A 84 1.32 4.45 16.34
N ASP A 85 0.26 5.04 16.88
CA ASP A 85 -0.84 4.31 17.54
C ASP A 85 -1.60 3.39 16.58
N ARG A 86 -1.82 3.85 15.34
CA ARG A 86 -2.40 3.03 14.29
C ARG A 86 -1.48 1.85 13.93
N CYS A 87 -0.18 2.09 13.77
CA CYS A 87 0.80 1.03 13.51
C CYS A 87 0.82 0.00 14.64
N ALA A 88 0.82 0.44 15.89
CA ALA A 88 0.79 -0.44 17.06
C ALA A 88 -0.47 -1.32 17.08
N THR A 89 -1.64 -0.75 16.77
CA THR A 89 -2.91 -1.50 16.66
C THR A 89 -2.84 -2.59 15.59
N LEU A 90 -2.20 -2.29 14.46
CA LEU A 90 -2.10 -3.21 13.31
C LEU A 90 -0.89 -4.16 13.39
N GLY A 91 0.01 -3.97 14.34
CA GLY A 91 1.26 -4.71 14.43
C GLY A 91 2.27 -4.39 13.32
N ILE A 92 2.21 -3.17 12.75
CA ILE A 92 3.22 -2.67 11.80
C ILE A 92 4.42 -2.17 12.61
N VAL A 93 5.60 -2.73 12.38
CA VAL A 93 6.84 -2.37 13.10
C VAL A 93 7.75 -1.43 12.32
N HIS A 94 7.50 -1.25 11.02
CA HIS A 94 8.30 -0.44 10.11
C HIS A 94 7.58 0.89 9.79
N LEU A 95 7.83 1.92 10.60
CA LEU A 95 7.22 3.24 10.43
C LEU A 95 8.29 4.33 10.24
N TYR A 96 8.16 5.09 9.15
CA TYR A 96 9.01 6.22 8.82
C TYR A 96 8.14 7.47 8.64
N GLN A 97 8.30 8.43 9.54
CA GLN A 97 7.55 9.69 9.55
C GLN A 97 8.48 10.89 9.33
N GLY A 98 7.93 12.00 8.84
CA GLY A 98 8.69 13.22 8.57
C GLY A 98 9.68 13.08 7.41
N GLN A 99 9.42 12.15 6.49
CA GLN A 99 10.31 11.83 5.38
C GLN A 99 9.83 12.47 4.07
N SER A 100 10.31 13.69 3.80
CA SER A 100 10.06 14.35 2.50
C SER A 100 10.83 13.67 1.36
N ASN A 101 12.03 13.14 1.63
CA ASN A 101 12.75 12.30 0.67
C ASN A 101 12.56 10.82 1.01
N LYS A 102 11.48 10.23 0.48
CA LYS A 102 11.08 8.85 0.77
C LYS A 102 12.12 7.80 0.34
N LEU A 103 13.03 8.13 -0.58
CA LEU A 103 14.13 7.24 -0.98
C LEU A 103 15.06 6.87 0.17
N ILE A 104 15.24 7.75 1.15
CA ILE A 104 16.09 7.49 2.32
C ILE A 104 15.51 6.34 3.14
N ALA A 105 14.22 6.43 3.48
CA ALA A 105 13.50 5.38 4.22
C ALA A 105 13.39 4.09 3.40
N PHE A 106 13.17 4.20 2.09
CA PHE A 106 13.14 3.05 1.19
C PHE A 106 14.47 2.29 1.19
N SER A 107 15.61 2.97 1.02
CA SER A 107 16.93 2.33 1.05
C SER A 107 17.22 1.65 2.39
N ASP A 108 16.89 2.30 3.50
CA ASP A 108 17.04 1.71 4.85
C ASP A 108 16.17 0.46 5.04
N LEU A 109 14.94 0.44 4.51
CA LEU A 109 14.07 -0.75 4.51
C LEU A 109 14.67 -1.91 3.72
N LEU A 110 15.18 -1.65 2.51
CA LEU A 110 15.79 -2.68 1.68
C LEU A 110 16.99 -3.34 2.39
N GLU A 111 17.81 -2.53 3.05
CA GLU A 111 18.97 -3.00 3.81
C GLU A 111 18.54 -3.80 5.05
N LYS A 112 17.64 -3.26 5.88
CA LYS A 112 17.17 -3.91 7.12
C LYS A 112 16.50 -5.24 6.89
N LEU A 113 15.72 -5.36 5.82
CA LEU A 113 14.98 -6.57 5.48
C LEU A 113 15.73 -7.48 4.51
N ALA A 114 16.93 -7.07 4.07
CA ALA A 114 17.72 -7.76 3.06
C ALA A 114 16.87 -8.18 1.83
N ILE A 115 16.04 -7.25 1.36
CA ILE A 115 15.04 -7.49 0.32
C ILE A 115 15.40 -6.74 -0.96
N ALA A 116 15.23 -7.41 -2.11
CA ALA A 116 15.44 -6.81 -3.41
C ALA A 116 14.22 -5.94 -3.84
N PRO A 117 14.42 -4.81 -4.55
CA PRO A 117 13.35 -3.90 -4.93
C PRO A 117 12.19 -4.55 -5.71
N GLU A 118 12.49 -5.56 -6.54
CA GLU A 118 11.51 -6.32 -7.30
C GLU A 118 10.53 -7.15 -6.45
N ASN A 119 10.86 -7.38 -5.18
CA ASN A 119 9.99 -8.05 -4.20
C ASN A 119 9.20 -7.06 -3.34
N VAL A 120 9.20 -5.77 -3.70
CA VAL A 120 8.50 -4.71 -2.98
C VAL A 120 7.30 -4.22 -3.80
N ALA A 121 6.19 -3.99 -3.11
CA ALA A 121 5.06 -3.22 -3.63
C ALA A 121 4.99 -1.87 -2.91
N TYR A 122 4.61 -0.81 -3.62
CA TYR A 122 4.38 0.51 -3.04
C TYR A 122 3.02 1.06 -3.47
N VAL A 123 2.21 1.52 -2.52
CA VAL A 123 0.93 2.20 -2.78
C VAL A 123 1.06 3.68 -2.44
N GLY A 124 0.88 4.53 -3.45
CA GLY A 124 0.96 6.00 -3.34
C GLY A 124 -0.24 6.70 -3.97
N ASP A 125 -0.35 8.00 -3.73
CA ASP A 125 -1.43 8.85 -4.25
C ASP A 125 -0.91 10.11 -4.95
N ASP A 126 0.30 10.59 -4.66
CA ASP A 126 0.82 11.83 -5.25
C ASP A 126 2.25 11.68 -5.82
N LEU A 127 2.70 12.69 -6.56
CA LEU A 127 4.00 12.70 -7.26
C LEU A 127 5.20 12.54 -6.34
N ILE A 128 5.05 12.84 -5.04
CA ILE A 128 6.10 12.63 -4.04
C ILE A 128 6.42 11.15 -3.81
N ASP A 129 5.49 10.25 -4.15
CA ASP A 129 5.67 8.80 -4.07
C ASP A 129 6.43 8.23 -5.26
N TRP A 130 6.33 8.90 -6.42
CA TRP A 130 6.87 8.38 -7.69
C TRP A 130 8.35 7.95 -7.63
N PRO A 131 9.27 8.69 -6.99
CA PRO A 131 10.68 8.29 -6.91
C PRO A 131 10.90 6.90 -6.28
N VAL A 132 10.03 6.48 -5.34
CA VAL A 132 10.06 5.13 -4.77
C VAL A 132 9.30 4.16 -5.67
N MET A 133 8.11 4.54 -6.14
CA MET A 133 7.28 3.69 -7.01
C MET A 133 8.00 3.26 -8.29
N GLU A 134 8.85 4.12 -8.86
CA GLU A 134 9.64 3.80 -10.06
C GLU A 134 10.65 2.65 -9.84
N LYS A 135 11.01 2.35 -8.58
CA LYS A 135 12.06 1.39 -8.22
C LYS A 135 11.54 0.04 -7.75
N VAL A 136 10.25 -0.07 -7.43
CA VAL A 136 9.67 -1.28 -6.83
C VAL A 136 9.18 -2.28 -7.88
N GLY A 137 8.98 -3.53 -7.47
CA GLY A 137 8.45 -4.58 -8.34
C GLY A 137 6.99 -4.36 -8.75
N LEU A 138 6.17 -3.82 -7.85
CA LEU A 138 4.77 -3.48 -8.11
C LEU A 138 4.44 -2.07 -7.60
N SER A 139 4.29 -1.13 -8.53
CA SER A 139 3.83 0.22 -8.22
C SER A 139 2.31 0.31 -8.31
N VAL A 140 1.67 0.88 -7.29
CA VAL A 140 0.22 1.04 -7.22
C VAL A 140 -0.15 2.49 -6.95
N ALA A 141 -1.04 3.04 -7.77
CA ALA A 141 -1.73 4.28 -7.49
C ALA A 141 -3.16 3.98 -7.01
N VAL A 142 -3.64 4.71 -6.00
CA VAL A 142 -5.06 4.60 -5.62
C VAL A 142 -5.98 5.20 -6.69
N ALA A 143 -7.26 4.80 -6.72
CA ALA A 143 -8.21 5.17 -7.77
C ALA A 143 -8.36 6.69 -7.99
N ASP A 144 -8.26 7.47 -6.90
CA ASP A 144 -8.39 8.92 -6.84
C ASP A 144 -7.05 9.63 -6.61
N ALA A 145 -5.93 8.93 -6.87
CA ALA A 145 -4.60 9.51 -6.87
C ALA A 145 -4.50 10.70 -7.82
N HIS A 146 -3.48 11.55 -7.61
CA HIS A 146 -3.20 12.67 -8.48
C HIS A 146 -3.14 12.22 -9.96
N PRO A 147 -3.83 12.91 -10.89
CA PRO A 147 -3.97 12.44 -12.28
C PRO A 147 -2.64 12.19 -13.01
N LEU A 148 -1.56 12.85 -12.60
CA LEU A 148 -0.22 12.66 -13.18
C LEU A 148 0.50 11.40 -12.67
N LEU A 149 0.06 10.82 -11.55
CA LEU A 149 0.61 9.59 -10.99
C LEU A 149 -0.05 8.35 -11.59
N ILE A 150 -1.39 8.37 -11.71
CA ILE A 150 -2.22 7.26 -12.23
C ILE A 150 -1.61 6.56 -13.46
N PRO A 151 -1.22 7.27 -14.55
CA PRO A 151 -0.72 6.61 -15.76
C PRO A 151 0.69 6.02 -15.63
N ARG A 152 1.37 6.22 -14.49
CA ARG A 152 2.74 5.74 -14.25
C ARG A 152 2.80 4.43 -13.49
N ALA A 153 1.75 4.10 -12.73
CA ALA A 153 1.70 2.90 -11.90
C ALA A 153 1.45 1.64 -12.72
N ASP A 154 1.95 0.49 -12.25
CA ASP A 154 1.65 -0.82 -12.83
C ASP A 154 0.17 -1.19 -12.65
N TYR A 155 -0.39 -0.80 -11.50
CA TYR A 155 -1.78 -1.07 -11.13
C TYR A 155 -2.43 0.17 -10.54
N VAL A 156 -3.69 0.40 -10.91
CA VAL A 156 -4.54 1.43 -10.33
C VAL A 156 -5.68 0.70 -9.64
N THR A 157 -5.87 0.97 -8.34
CA THR A 157 -6.96 0.33 -7.59
C THR A 157 -8.31 0.79 -8.13
N HIS A 158 -9.34 -0.04 -7.94
CA HIS A 158 -10.73 0.33 -8.17
C HIS A 158 -11.29 1.17 -7.01
N ILE A 159 -10.77 0.96 -5.80
CA ILE A 159 -11.21 1.64 -4.58
C ILE A 159 -10.31 2.84 -4.27
N ALA A 160 -10.92 3.94 -3.85
CA ALA A 160 -10.25 5.18 -3.47
C ALA A 160 -9.46 5.10 -2.14
N GLY A 161 -8.57 6.05 -1.94
CA GLY A 161 -7.81 6.28 -0.71
C GLY A 161 -8.71 6.31 0.54
N GLY A 162 -8.31 5.59 1.60
CA GLY A 162 -9.09 5.50 2.85
C GLY A 162 -10.44 4.79 2.73
N ARG A 163 -10.79 4.25 1.56
CA ARG A 163 -12.06 3.54 1.32
C ARG A 163 -11.92 2.03 1.24
N GLY A 164 -10.69 1.51 1.25
CA GLY A 164 -10.41 0.09 1.03
C GLY A 164 -9.34 -0.20 -0.03
N ALA A 165 -8.63 0.82 -0.55
CA ALA A 165 -7.60 0.63 -1.58
C ALA A 165 -6.46 -0.28 -1.08
N VAL A 166 -6.05 -0.11 0.18
CA VAL A 166 -5.00 -0.96 0.78
C VAL A 166 -5.51 -2.39 0.95
N ARG A 167 -6.78 -2.57 1.34
CA ARG A 167 -7.42 -3.89 1.39
C ARG A 167 -7.43 -4.57 0.02
N GLU A 168 -7.78 -3.84 -1.03
CA GLU A 168 -7.76 -4.34 -2.41
C GLU A 168 -6.37 -4.83 -2.82
N VAL A 169 -5.33 -4.05 -2.50
CA VAL A 169 -3.94 -4.46 -2.77
C VAL A 169 -3.57 -5.70 -1.94
N CYS A 170 -3.92 -5.75 -0.66
CA CYS A 170 -3.66 -6.94 0.17
C CYS A 170 -4.33 -8.19 -0.42
N ASP A 171 -5.59 -8.09 -0.86
CA ASP A 171 -6.30 -9.21 -1.48
C ASP A 171 -5.67 -9.63 -2.81
N LEU A 172 -5.20 -8.67 -3.62
CA LEU A 172 -4.46 -8.94 -4.86
C LEU A 172 -3.17 -9.72 -4.60
N LEU A 173 -2.36 -9.30 -3.63
CA LEU A 173 -1.11 -9.97 -3.27
C LEU A 173 -1.37 -11.39 -2.76
N LEU A 174 -2.36 -11.55 -1.88
CA LEU A 174 -2.72 -12.86 -1.32
C LEU A 174 -3.28 -13.79 -2.40
N LEU A 175 -4.09 -13.27 -3.32
CA LEU A 175 -4.62 -14.04 -4.45
C LEU A 175 -3.49 -14.52 -5.36
N ALA A 176 -2.58 -13.62 -5.74
CA ALA A 176 -1.44 -13.94 -6.60
C ALA A 176 -0.51 -15.00 -5.98
N GLN A 177 -0.45 -15.06 -4.64
CA GLN A 177 0.37 -16.03 -3.91
C GLN A 177 -0.39 -17.28 -3.45
N GLY A 178 -1.65 -17.44 -3.83
CA GLY A 178 -2.48 -18.59 -3.43
C GLY A 178 -2.83 -18.65 -1.95
N LYS A 179 -2.88 -17.51 -1.26
CA LYS A 179 -3.07 -17.39 0.20
C LYS A 179 -4.43 -16.80 0.61
N LEU A 180 -5.21 -16.27 -0.34
CA LEU A 180 -6.42 -15.48 -0.04
C LEU A 180 -7.47 -16.23 0.77
N ASP A 181 -7.76 -17.49 0.43
CA ASP A 181 -8.83 -18.27 1.05
C ASP A 181 -8.56 -18.63 2.52
N GLU A 182 -7.28 -18.79 2.88
CA GLU A 182 -6.87 -19.19 4.22
C GLU A 182 -6.48 -18.00 5.11
N ALA A 183 -6.22 -16.83 4.52
CA ALA A 183 -5.76 -15.64 5.23
C ALA A 183 -6.70 -15.22 6.38
N LYS A 184 -6.12 -14.87 7.53
CA LYS A 184 -6.84 -14.47 8.74
C LYS A 184 -6.43 -13.08 9.19
N GLY A 185 -7.38 -12.16 9.20
CA GLY A 185 -7.20 -10.79 9.68
C GLY A 185 -8.12 -10.46 10.86
N GLN A 186 -7.99 -9.23 11.36
CA GLN A 186 -8.91 -8.63 12.31
C GLN A 186 -9.43 -7.32 11.71
N SER A 187 -10.74 -7.10 11.72
CA SER A 187 -11.34 -5.87 11.17
C SER A 187 -11.24 -4.73 12.19
N ILE A 188 -10.04 -4.18 12.34
CA ILE A 188 -9.64 -3.19 13.36
C ILE A 188 -8.98 -1.95 12.77
#